data_AF-A0A4Y2CJT6-F1
#
_entry.id   AF-A0A4Y2CJT6-F1
#
_cell.length_a   1.000
_cell.length_b   1.000
_cell.length_c   1.000
_cell.angle_alpha   90.00
_cell.angle_beta   90.00
_cell.angle_gamma   90.00
#
_symmetry.space_group_name_H-M   'P 1'
#
loop_
_entity.id
_entity.type
_entity.pdbx_description
1 polymer ?
#
loop_
_entity_poly.entity_id
_entity_poly.type
_entity_poly.pdbx_seq_one_letter_code
_entity_poly.pdbx_strand_id
1 'polypeptide(L)'
;MPETGPLTRSMDKQFEKLFAKMVEMKAGQEEMRAAQAGLEQKMEAGQERMEKEQEEMRSGQERMEKGQEELKGLIDEVKGEVQRKIDEVEVKVQMKIEDVKSEVKRKFEEVEHKVQGKIEEVEHKVEGKIGDIERRLSEFEDRPFSFLARPEFMHPRPTVKLLTFDGLTSWTVFKTQFDVVSSTNGWTDSVKASQLVASLRGSAAEVLKEFQLISWQI
;
A
#
# COMPACT_ATOMS: atom_id res chain seq x y z
N MET A 1 -98.19 -102.60 -6.21
CA MET A 1 -97.02 -102.12 -6.97
C MET A 1 -97.37 -102.21 -8.44
N PRO A 2 -97.43 -101.10 -9.21
CA PRO A 2 -97.58 -101.21 -10.65
C PRO A 2 -96.20 -101.42 -11.26
N GLU A 3 -96.02 -102.53 -11.97
CA GLU A 3 -94.82 -102.76 -12.77
C GLU A 3 -94.89 -101.89 -14.02
N THR A 4 -93.88 -101.04 -14.17
CA THR A 4 -93.65 -100.20 -15.35
C THR A 4 -92.76 -100.97 -16.33
N GLY A 5 -93.21 -101.12 -17.59
CA GLY A 5 -92.57 -101.97 -18.60
C GLY A 5 -91.18 -101.50 -19.10
N PRO A 6 -90.50 -102.30 -19.94
CA PRO A 6 -89.11 -102.03 -20.39
C PRO A 6 -88.91 -100.70 -21.13
N LEU A 7 -89.97 -100.18 -21.77
CA LEU A 7 -89.97 -98.92 -22.52
C LEU A 7 -89.90 -97.67 -21.62
N THR A 8 -90.56 -97.65 -20.45
CA THR A 8 -90.55 -96.50 -19.53
C THR A 8 -89.18 -96.32 -18.86
N ARG A 9 -88.51 -97.42 -18.50
CA ARG A 9 -87.17 -97.42 -17.87
C ARG A 9 -86.06 -96.88 -18.80
N SER A 10 -86.22 -97.05 -20.12
CA SER A 10 -85.28 -96.53 -21.12
C SER A 10 -85.46 -95.02 -21.32
N MET A 11 -86.70 -94.54 -21.27
CA MET A 11 -87.04 -93.12 -21.37
C MET A 11 -86.47 -92.32 -20.20
N ASP A 12 -86.58 -92.85 -18.97
CA ASP A 12 -86.01 -92.23 -17.76
C ASP A 12 -84.47 -92.10 -17.82
N LYS A 13 -83.76 -93.10 -18.36
CA LYS A 13 -82.30 -93.05 -18.54
C LYS A 13 -81.84 -91.97 -19.54
N GLN A 14 -82.64 -91.71 -20.57
CA GLN A 14 -82.36 -90.66 -21.55
C GLN A 14 -82.56 -89.27 -20.94
N PHE A 15 -83.62 -89.09 -20.14
CA PHE A 15 -83.89 -87.86 -19.39
C PHE A 15 -82.78 -87.54 -18.39
N GLU A 16 -82.29 -88.54 -17.65
CA GLU A 16 -81.18 -88.34 -16.70
C GLU A 16 -79.85 -87.96 -17.38
N LYS A 17 -79.53 -88.56 -18.53
CA LYS A 17 -78.39 -88.12 -19.34
C LYS A 17 -78.52 -86.67 -19.80
N LEU A 18 -79.74 -86.25 -20.15
CA LEU A 18 -80.06 -84.88 -20.53
C LEU A 18 -79.88 -83.91 -19.35
N PHE A 19 -80.34 -84.29 -18.15
CA PHE A 19 -80.17 -83.51 -16.93
C PHE A 19 -78.70 -83.36 -16.54
N ALA A 20 -77.93 -84.46 -16.54
CA ALA A 20 -76.50 -84.43 -16.25
C ALA A 20 -75.74 -83.48 -17.20
N LYS A 21 -76.06 -83.53 -18.50
CA LYS A 21 -75.47 -82.62 -19.50
C LYS A 21 -75.88 -81.15 -19.27
N MET A 22 -77.12 -80.91 -18.84
CA MET A 22 -77.60 -79.57 -18.50
C MET A 22 -76.89 -79.00 -17.27
N VAL A 23 -76.62 -79.85 -16.27
CA VAL A 23 -75.83 -79.50 -15.08
C VAL A 23 -74.37 -79.18 -15.46
N GLU A 24 -73.71 -80.02 -16.26
CA GLU A 24 -72.35 -79.75 -16.76
C GLU A 24 -72.27 -78.45 -17.57
N MET A 25 -73.23 -78.20 -18.46
CA MET A 25 -73.29 -76.97 -19.24
C MET A 25 -73.46 -75.74 -18.35
N LYS A 26 -74.31 -75.85 -17.32
CA LYS A 26 -74.52 -74.76 -16.36
C LYS A 26 -73.28 -74.51 -15.51
N ALA A 27 -72.59 -75.56 -15.07
CA ALA A 27 -71.33 -75.45 -14.33
C ALA A 27 -70.23 -74.82 -15.19
N GLY A 28 -70.05 -75.26 -16.45
CA GLY A 28 -69.09 -74.65 -17.38
C GLY A 28 -69.43 -73.19 -17.72
N GLN A 29 -70.71 -72.84 -17.77
CA GLN A 29 -71.16 -71.45 -17.95
C GLN A 29 -70.86 -70.58 -16.71
N GLU A 30 -71.02 -71.12 -15.49
CA GLU A 30 -70.64 -70.44 -14.25
C GLU A 30 -69.12 -70.26 -14.14
N GLU A 31 -68.32 -71.28 -14.48
CA GLU A 31 -66.85 -71.15 -14.53
C GLU A 31 -66.40 -70.08 -15.53
N MET A 32 -67.03 -70.02 -16.71
CA MET A 32 -66.73 -68.98 -17.71
C MET A 32 -67.06 -67.58 -17.18
N ARG A 33 -68.20 -67.42 -16.48
CA ARG A 33 -68.56 -66.14 -15.84
C ARG A 33 -67.57 -65.78 -14.72
N ALA A 34 -67.17 -66.74 -13.91
CA ALA A 34 -66.19 -66.51 -12.85
C ALA A 34 -64.80 -66.12 -13.42
N ALA A 35 -64.37 -66.77 -14.50
CA ALA A 35 -63.13 -66.43 -15.20
C ALA A 35 -63.20 -65.02 -15.83
N GLN A 36 -64.34 -64.65 -16.43
CA GLN A 36 -64.54 -63.32 -16.98
C GLN A 36 -64.53 -62.24 -15.89
N ALA A 37 -65.25 -62.45 -14.79
CA ALA A 37 -65.26 -61.53 -13.66
C ALA A 37 -63.86 -61.39 -13.02
N GLY A 38 -63.09 -62.48 -12.93
CA GLY A 38 -61.71 -62.44 -12.44
C GLY A 38 -60.74 -61.71 -13.36
N LEU A 39 -60.97 -61.75 -14.69
CA LEU A 39 -60.22 -60.96 -15.65
C LEU A 39 -60.57 -59.47 -15.56
N GLU A 40 -61.85 -59.15 -15.43
CA GLU A 40 -62.36 -57.78 -15.32
C GLU A 40 -61.82 -57.10 -14.06
N GLN A 41 -61.90 -57.77 -12.90
CA GLN A 41 -61.28 -57.28 -11.65
C GLN A 41 -59.77 -57.03 -11.78
N LYS A 42 -59.04 -57.89 -12.50
CA LYS A 42 -57.58 -57.69 -12.69
C LYS A 42 -57.28 -56.50 -13.58
N MET A 43 -58.11 -56.23 -14.60
CA MET A 43 -57.96 -55.03 -15.42
C MET A 43 -58.27 -53.77 -14.62
N GLU A 44 -59.37 -53.75 -13.86
CA GLU A 44 -59.73 -52.63 -12.99
C GLU A 44 -58.62 -52.35 -11.97
N ALA A 45 -58.16 -53.37 -11.25
CA ALA A 45 -57.06 -53.22 -10.29
C ALA A 45 -55.73 -52.81 -10.96
N GLY A 46 -55.52 -53.17 -12.23
CA GLY A 46 -54.36 -52.72 -13.01
C GLY A 46 -54.47 -51.25 -13.40
N GLN A 47 -55.65 -50.80 -13.81
CA GLN A 47 -55.94 -49.39 -14.10
C GLN A 47 -55.80 -48.52 -12.86
N GLU A 48 -56.39 -48.90 -11.73
CA GLU A 48 -56.28 -48.14 -10.48
C GLU A 48 -54.83 -47.99 -10.03
N ARG A 49 -54.00 -49.04 -10.18
CA ARG A 49 -52.56 -48.95 -9.88
C ARG A 49 -51.84 -47.97 -10.79
N MET A 50 -52.14 -47.99 -12.09
CA MET A 50 -51.53 -47.10 -13.06
C MET A 50 -51.92 -45.64 -12.83
N GLU A 51 -53.20 -45.38 -12.50
CA GLU A 51 -53.67 -44.05 -12.13
C GLU A 51 -52.96 -43.55 -10.87
N LYS A 52 -52.85 -44.40 -9.85
CA LYS A 52 -52.15 -44.04 -8.62
C LYS A 52 -50.65 -43.75 -8.85
N GLU A 53 -49.95 -44.58 -9.62
CA GLU A 53 -48.54 -44.32 -9.97
C GLU A 53 -48.37 -43.02 -10.77
N GLN A 54 -49.31 -42.70 -11.68
CA GLN A 54 -49.29 -41.43 -12.40
C GLN A 54 -49.51 -40.23 -11.48
N GLU A 55 -50.43 -40.34 -10.53
CA GLU A 55 -50.70 -39.29 -9.55
C GLU A 55 -49.50 -39.07 -8.63
N GLU A 56 -48.86 -40.16 -8.16
CA GLU A 56 -47.62 -40.08 -7.37
C GLU A 56 -46.49 -39.41 -8.18
N MET A 57 -46.32 -39.75 -9.46
CA MET A 57 -45.34 -39.07 -10.33
C MET A 57 -45.63 -37.58 -10.50
N ARG A 58 -46.89 -37.20 -10.74
CA ARG A 58 -47.28 -35.78 -10.85
C ARG A 58 -47.00 -35.03 -9.56
N SER A 59 -47.41 -35.58 -8.42
CA SER A 59 -47.17 -34.95 -7.12
C SER A 59 -45.67 -34.84 -6.79
N GLY A 60 -44.87 -35.84 -7.18
CA GLY A 60 -43.41 -35.81 -7.05
C GLY A 60 -42.78 -34.72 -7.90
N GLN A 61 -43.27 -34.53 -9.13
CA GLN A 61 -42.80 -33.48 -10.03
C GLN A 61 -43.16 -32.08 -9.51
N GLU A 62 -44.40 -31.86 -9.06
CA GLU A 62 -44.82 -30.59 -8.44
C GLU A 62 -43.99 -30.25 -7.21
N ARG A 63 -43.72 -31.23 -6.34
CA ARG A 63 -42.84 -31.05 -5.18
C ARG A 63 -41.41 -30.67 -5.58
N MET A 64 -40.91 -31.25 -6.66
CA MET A 64 -39.58 -30.93 -7.19
C MET A 64 -39.53 -29.50 -7.75
N GLU A 65 -40.51 -29.12 -8.55
CA GLU A 65 -40.62 -27.76 -9.11
C GLU A 65 -40.71 -26.72 -8.00
N LYS A 66 -41.58 -26.94 -7.01
CA LYS A 66 -41.70 -26.06 -5.85
C LYS A 66 -40.38 -25.95 -5.07
N GLY A 67 -39.68 -27.07 -4.86
CA GLY A 67 -38.37 -27.07 -4.20
C GLY A 67 -37.30 -26.30 -4.99
N GLN A 68 -37.34 -26.35 -6.32
CA GLN A 68 -36.45 -25.56 -7.18
C GLN A 68 -36.77 -24.06 -7.10
N GLU A 69 -38.04 -23.68 -7.06
CA GLU A 69 -38.46 -22.28 -6.90
C GLU A 69 -38.05 -21.72 -5.54
N GLU A 70 -38.26 -22.46 -4.46
CA GLU A 70 -37.84 -22.07 -3.11
C GLU A 70 -36.32 -21.89 -3.04
N LEU A 71 -35.55 -22.84 -3.59
CA LEU A 71 -34.08 -22.74 -3.62
C LEU A 71 -33.61 -21.53 -4.43
N LYS A 72 -34.24 -21.26 -5.58
CA LYS A 72 -33.94 -20.09 -6.40
C LYS A 72 -34.23 -18.79 -5.65
N GLY A 73 -35.38 -18.72 -4.96
CA GLY A 73 -35.74 -17.57 -4.13
C GLY A 73 -34.73 -17.29 -3.03
N LEU A 74 -34.28 -18.33 -2.32
CA LEU A 74 -33.24 -18.21 -1.29
C LEU A 74 -31.90 -17.73 -1.87
N ILE A 75 -31.52 -18.22 -3.05
CA ILE A 75 -30.31 -17.77 -3.74
C ILE A 75 -30.41 -16.28 -4.10
N ASP A 76 -31.54 -15.84 -4.63
CA ASP A 76 -31.76 -14.43 -5.00
C ASP A 76 -31.78 -13.53 -3.75
N GLU A 77 -32.37 -13.98 -2.65
CA GLU A 77 -32.38 -13.25 -1.37
C GLU A 77 -30.97 -13.11 -0.79
N VAL A 78 -30.21 -14.21 -0.70
CA VAL A 78 -28.83 -14.21 -0.22
C VAL A 78 -27.95 -13.33 -1.12
N LYS A 79 -28.11 -13.41 -2.43
CA LYS A 79 -27.40 -12.56 -3.39
C LYS A 79 -27.70 -11.08 -3.15
N GLY A 80 -28.97 -10.74 -2.92
CA GLY A 80 -29.39 -9.38 -2.61
C GLY A 80 -28.84 -8.87 -1.27
N GLU A 81 -28.80 -9.71 -0.24
CA GLU A 81 -28.19 -9.38 1.06
C GLU A 81 -26.68 -9.13 0.96
N VAL A 82 -25.98 -10.02 0.25
CA VAL A 82 -24.53 -9.89 0.05
C VAL A 82 -24.22 -8.60 -0.71
N GLN A 83 -24.97 -8.31 -1.79
CA GLN A 83 -24.77 -7.06 -2.54
C GLN A 83 -25.00 -5.83 -1.66
N ARG A 84 -26.09 -5.80 -0.88
CA ARG A 84 -26.37 -4.69 0.05
C ARG A 84 -25.25 -4.48 1.06
N LYS A 85 -24.69 -5.55 1.64
CA LYS A 85 -23.58 -5.46 2.60
C LYS A 85 -22.29 -4.96 1.93
N ILE A 86 -22.03 -5.35 0.69
CA ILE A 86 -20.90 -4.84 -0.09
C ILE A 86 -21.05 -3.34 -0.30
N ASP A 87 -22.21 -2.88 -0.77
CA ASP A 87 -22.48 -1.46 -1.02
C ASP A 87 -22.36 -0.64 0.28
N GLU A 88 -22.87 -1.14 1.41
CA GLU A 88 -22.74 -0.48 2.71
C GLU A 88 -21.27 -0.35 3.17
N VAL A 89 -20.47 -1.40 2.99
CA VAL A 89 -19.04 -1.38 3.31
C VAL A 89 -18.31 -0.40 2.39
N GLU A 90 -18.63 -0.38 1.10
CA GLU A 90 -18.03 0.55 0.15
C GLU A 90 -18.25 2.01 0.56
N VAL A 91 -19.50 2.38 0.90
CA VAL A 91 -19.83 3.73 1.38
C VAL A 91 -19.07 4.07 2.65
N LYS A 92 -19.03 3.16 3.63
CA LYS A 92 -18.29 3.38 4.89
C LYS A 92 -16.79 3.57 4.66
N VAL A 93 -16.20 2.83 3.72
CA VAL A 93 -14.78 2.95 3.36
C VAL A 93 -14.52 4.29 2.67
N GLN A 94 -15.37 4.71 1.73
CA GLN A 94 -15.24 5.99 1.05
C GLN A 94 -15.30 7.16 2.04
N MET A 95 -16.29 7.16 2.95
CA MET A 95 -16.40 8.20 3.99
C MET A 95 -15.14 8.28 4.87
N LYS A 96 -14.63 7.13 5.35
CA LYS A 96 -13.39 7.11 6.16
C LYS A 96 -12.18 7.64 5.41
N ILE A 97 -12.07 7.35 4.11
CA ILE A 97 -10.98 7.87 3.27
C ILE A 97 -11.09 9.39 3.15
N GLU A 98 -12.29 9.93 2.94
CA GLU A 98 -12.51 11.39 2.88
C GLU A 98 -12.21 12.08 4.21
N ASP A 99 -12.66 11.50 5.32
CA ASP A 99 -12.39 12.01 6.67
C ASP A 99 -10.87 12.07 6.93
N VAL A 100 -10.14 10.97 6.69
CA VAL A 100 -8.68 10.91 6.85
C VAL A 100 -7.99 11.92 5.93
N LYS A 101 -8.43 12.04 4.67
CA LYS A 101 -7.88 13.01 3.71
C LYS A 101 -8.05 14.44 4.23
N SER A 102 -9.23 14.77 4.78
CA SER A 102 -9.50 16.10 5.34
C SER A 102 -8.66 16.39 6.57
N GLU A 103 -8.48 15.40 7.45
CA GLU A 103 -7.69 15.54 8.68
C GLU A 103 -6.20 15.74 8.37
N VAL A 104 -5.67 14.96 7.42
CA VAL A 104 -4.29 15.10 6.94
C VAL A 104 -4.07 16.47 6.32
N LYS A 105 -4.99 16.93 5.47
CA LYS A 105 -4.92 18.27 4.87
C LYS A 105 -4.87 19.37 5.94
N ARG A 106 -5.75 19.30 6.93
CA ARG A 106 -5.79 20.26 8.05
C ARG A 106 -4.49 20.27 8.86
N LYS A 107 -3.94 19.09 9.16
CA LYS A 107 -2.66 18.96 9.89
C LYS A 107 -1.51 19.57 9.08
N PHE A 108 -1.51 19.42 7.76
CA PHE A 108 -0.51 20.03 6.89
C PHE A 108 -0.61 21.56 6.92
N GLU A 109 -1.80 22.13 6.75
CA GLU A 109 -2.05 23.57 6.84
C GLU A 109 -1.62 24.14 8.20
N GLU A 110 -1.90 23.44 9.31
CA GLU A 110 -1.47 23.87 10.65
C GLU A 110 0.07 23.87 10.79
N VAL A 111 0.74 22.86 10.25
CA VAL A 111 2.21 22.79 10.25
C VAL A 111 2.79 23.91 9.39
N GLU A 112 2.22 24.17 8.21
CA GLU A 112 2.63 25.24 7.31
C GLU A 112 2.57 26.61 8.00
N HIS A 113 1.44 26.95 8.62
CA HIS A 113 1.29 28.19 9.39
C HIS A 113 2.27 28.29 10.57
N LYS A 114 2.51 27.19 11.30
CA LYS A 114 3.48 27.18 12.41
C LYS A 114 4.91 27.39 11.94
N VAL A 115 5.28 26.80 10.80
CA VAL A 115 6.62 26.97 10.21
C VAL A 115 6.78 28.40 9.70
N GLN A 116 5.78 28.93 9.00
CA GLN A 116 5.80 30.30 8.51
C GLN A 116 5.97 31.31 9.66
N GLY A 117 5.17 31.20 10.73
CA GLY A 117 5.29 32.11 11.88
C GLY A 117 6.65 32.04 12.57
N LYS A 118 7.28 30.84 12.64
CA LYS A 118 8.65 30.71 13.17
C LYS A 118 9.69 31.36 12.26
N ILE A 119 9.52 31.29 10.94
CA ILE A 119 10.41 31.95 9.99
C ILE A 119 10.31 33.47 10.16
N GLU A 120 9.10 34.02 10.19
CA GLU A 120 8.86 35.45 10.40
C GLU A 120 9.46 35.95 11.73
N GLU A 121 9.31 35.17 12.82
CA GLU A 121 9.92 35.49 14.11
C GLU A 121 11.47 35.51 14.04
N VAL A 122 12.06 34.55 13.33
CA VAL A 122 13.51 34.48 13.14
C VAL A 122 14.00 35.65 12.27
N GLU A 123 13.29 35.97 11.18
CA GLU A 123 13.59 37.12 10.32
C GLU A 123 13.60 38.41 11.12
N HIS A 124 12.55 38.71 11.88
CA HIS A 124 12.49 39.91 12.73
C HIS A 124 13.62 39.95 13.78
N LYS A 125 13.99 38.80 14.37
CA LYS A 125 15.12 38.72 15.31
C LYS A 125 16.47 38.99 14.63
N VAL A 126 16.65 38.52 13.40
CA VAL A 126 17.87 38.75 12.63
C VAL A 126 17.95 40.20 12.17
N GLU A 127 16.88 40.76 11.62
CA GLU A 127 16.80 42.17 11.24
C GLU A 127 17.10 43.10 12.43
N GLY A 128 16.50 42.84 13.60
CA GLY A 128 16.79 43.61 14.81
C GLY A 128 18.26 43.56 15.23
N LYS A 129 18.88 42.37 15.19
CA LYS A 129 20.32 42.22 15.46
C LYS A 129 21.19 42.93 14.43
N ILE A 130 20.82 42.90 13.16
CA ILE A 130 21.53 43.62 12.08
C ILE A 130 21.45 45.12 12.35
N GLY A 131 20.26 45.68 12.62
CA GLY A 131 20.10 47.10 12.94
C GLY A 131 20.88 47.53 14.18
N ASP A 132 20.96 46.69 15.21
CA ASP A 132 21.81 46.94 16.38
C ASP A 132 23.31 46.98 16.03
N ILE A 133 23.76 46.09 15.14
CA ILE A 133 25.15 46.05 14.66
C ILE A 133 25.45 47.30 13.80
N GLU A 134 24.58 47.66 12.88
CA GLU A 134 24.72 48.85 12.02
C GLU A 134 24.84 50.12 12.86
N ARG A 135 23.98 50.29 13.86
CA ARG A 135 24.04 51.42 14.80
C ARG A 135 25.38 51.48 15.56
N ARG A 136 25.88 50.34 16.05
CA ARG A 136 27.17 50.26 16.74
C ARG A 136 28.34 50.55 15.80
N LEU A 137 28.22 50.18 14.53
CA LEU A 137 29.23 50.47 13.51
C LEU A 137 29.28 51.96 13.20
N SER A 138 28.12 52.62 13.04
CA SER A 138 28.05 54.08 12.84
C SER A 138 28.63 54.87 14.02
N GLU A 139 28.36 54.47 15.27
CA GLU A 139 28.96 55.11 16.45
C GLU A 139 30.50 54.99 16.45
N PHE A 140 31.03 53.89 15.89
CA PHE A 140 32.47 53.67 15.76
C PHE A 140 33.09 54.50 14.63
N GLU A 141 32.37 54.71 13.52
CA GLU A 141 32.80 55.56 12.40
C GLU A 141 32.73 57.06 12.75
N ASP A 142 31.69 57.50 13.47
CA ASP A 142 31.48 58.90 13.87
C ASP A 142 32.38 59.35 15.02
N ARG A 143 33.02 58.41 15.73
CA ARG A 143 34.10 58.73 16.67
C ARG A 143 35.36 58.97 15.84
N PRO A 144 35.82 60.23 15.65
CA PRO A 144 37.11 60.45 15.02
C PRO A 144 38.15 59.67 15.81
N PHE A 145 38.97 58.89 15.12
CA PHE A 145 40.12 58.13 15.65
C PHE A 145 41.08 59.07 16.39
N SER A 146 40.73 59.53 17.59
CA SER A 146 41.58 60.36 18.45
C SER A 146 42.77 59.57 19.01
N PHE A 147 42.81 58.25 18.77
CA PHE A 147 43.94 57.40 19.08
C PHE A 147 45.14 57.59 18.14
N LEU A 148 44.92 58.05 16.89
CA LEU A 148 46.01 58.38 15.97
C LEU A 148 46.57 59.79 16.18
N ALA A 149 45.89 60.63 16.96
CA ALA A 149 46.29 61.99 17.29
C ALA A 149 47.13 62.08 18.59
N ARG A 150 47.76 60.99 19.04
CA ARG A 150 48.75 61.03 20.13
C ARG A 150 50.13 61.43 19.57
N PRO A 151 50.75 62.53 20.05
CA PRO A 151 52.10 62.93 19.65
C PRO A 151 53.18 61.88 19.96
N GLU A 152 52.91 60.89 20.81
CA GLU A 152 53.86 59.85 21.21
C GLU A 152 54.28 58.89 20.07
N PHE A 153 53.58 58.87 18.94
CA PHE A 153 53.97 58.07 17.77
C PHE A 153 54.79 58.86 16.73
N MET A 154 55.13 60.12 16.99
CA MET A 154 55.94 60.97 16.10
C MET A 154 57.45 60.78 16.27
N HIS A 155 57.89 59.67 16.89
CA HIS A 155 59.30 59.30 16.84
C HIS A 155 59.60 58.64 15.49
N PRO A 156 60.59 59.11 14.71
CA PRO A 156 61.09 58.34 13.59
C PRO A 156 61.50 56.97 14.14
N ARG A 157 60.73 55.93 13.81
CA ARG A 157 61.04 54.57 14.21
C ARG A 157 62.45 54.27 13.66
N PRO A 158 63.44 53.93 14.50
CA PRO A 158 64.79 53.66 14.02
C PRO A 158 64.72 52.54 12.98
N THR A 159 65.07 52.85 11.74
CA THR A 159 65.15 51.82 10.69
C THR A 159 66.42 51.04 10.94
N VAL A 160 66.31 49.93 11.68
CA VAL A 160 67.45 49.04 11.88
C VAL A 160 67.77 48.40 10.54
N LYS A 161 68.98 48.66 10.03
CA LYS A 161 69.46 48.10 8.75
C LYS A 161 69.62 46.59 8.90
N LEU A 162 69.08 45.85 7.93
CA LEU A 162 69.17 44.40 7.90
C LEU A 162 70.59 43.96 7.52
N LEU A 163 71.11 42.90 8.17
CA LEU A 163 72.34 42.23 7.76
C LEU A 163 72.09 41.40 6.49
N THR A 164 73.08 41.33 5.61
CA THR A 164 73.07 40.40 4.47
C THR A 164 73.49 39.01 4.91
N PHE A 165 72.84 37.98 4.40
CA PHE A 165 73.26 36.59 4.59
C PHE A 165 74.19 36.16 3.45
N ASP A 166 75.47 35.98 3.77
CA ASP A 166 76.54 35.59 2.86
C ASP A 166 77.12 34.19 3.17
N GLY A 167 76.52 33.48 4.13
CA GLY A 167 76.95 32.15 4.58
C GLY A 167 78.06 32.15 5.64
N LEU A 168 78.57 33.32 6.07
CA LEU A 168 79.59 33.40 7.13
C LEU A 168 79.00 33.22 8.54
N THR A 169 77.74 33.63 8.73
CA THR A 169 77.00 33.40 9.97
C THR A 169 76.07 32.20 9.81
N SER A 170 75.85 31.44 10.89
CA SER A 170 74.90 30.32 10.83
C SER A 170 73.47 30.81 10.52
N TRP A 171 72.72 30.03 9.74
CA TRP A 171 71.34 30.35 9.37
C TRP A 171 70.43 30.63 10.56
N THR A 172 70.61 29.91 11.67
CA THR A 172 69.83 30.10 12.90
C THR A 172 70.07 31.48 13.51
N VAL A 173 71.32 31.94 13.56
CA VAL A 173 71.66 33.28 14.07
C VAL A 173 71.07 34.36 13.17
N PHE A 174 71.17 34.18 11.85
CA PHE A 174 70.58 35.09 10.88
C PHE A 174 69.05 35.18 11.04
N LYS A 175 68.35 34.04 11.17
CA LYS A 175 66.90 34.00 11.39
C LYS A 175 66.47 34.70 12.67
N THR A 176 67.18 34.51 13.77
CA THR A 176 66.89 35.22 15.03
C THR A 176 67.04 36.73 14.86
N GLN A 177 68.12 37.20 14.23
CA GLN A 177 68.33 38.62 13.97
C GLN A 177 67.27 39.18 13.02
N PHE A 178 66.92 38.46 11.97
CA PHE A 178 65.89 38.83 11.01
C PHE A 178 64.52 38.96 11.70
N ASP A 179 64.15 38.01 12.55
CA ASP A 179 62.86 38.02 13.25
C ASP A 179 62.79 39.19 14.26
N VAL A 180 63.88 39.47 14.99
CA VAL A 180 64.00 40.66 15.84
C VAL A 180 63.83 41.95 15.04
N VAL A 181 64.59 42.13 13.95
CA VAL A 181 64.53 43.32 13.08
C VAL A 181 63.15 43.49 12.46
N SER A 182 62.53 42.40 11.98
CA SER A 182 61.20 42.46 11.37
C SER A 182 60.13 42.86 12.39
N SER A 183 60.27 42.43 13.64
CA SER A 183 59.34 42.76 14.73
C SER A 183 59.52 44.21 15.18
N THR A 184 60.77 44.66 15.36
CA THR A 184 61.10 46.05 15.69
C THR A 184 60.63 47.01 14.60
N ASN A 185 60.77 46.62 13.33
CA ASN A 185 60.33 47.43 12.20
C ASN A 185 58.84 47.27 11.89
N GLY A 186 58.14 46.29 12.49
CA GLY A 186 56.71 46.05 12.26
C GLY A 186 56.38 45.60 10.84
N TRP A 187 57.24 44.79 10.24
CA TRP A 187 57.04 44.30 8.88
C TRP A 187 55.83 43.35 8.81
N THR A 188 54.97 43.56 7.81
CA THR A 188 53.95 42.58 7.41
C THR A 188 54.62 41.37 6.79
N ASP A 189 53.92 40.24 6.71
CA ASP A 189 54.49 39.00 6.16
C ASP A 189 54.97 39.16 4.72
N SER A 190 54.31 40.00 3.92
CA SER A 190 54.75 40.37 2.56
C SER A 190 56.08 41.11 2.54
N VAL A 191 56.30 42.04 3.48
CA VAL A 191 57.56 42.79 3.62
C VAL A 191 58.66 41.87 4.16
N LYS A 192 58.35 40.98 5.11
CA LYS A 192 59.29 39.96 5.61
C LYS A 192 59.78 39.06 4.48
N ALA A 193 58.88 38.55 3.64
CA ALA A 193 59.26 37.72 2.51
C ALA A 193 60.21 38.46 1.54
N SER A 194 59.85 39.70 1.18
CA SER A 194 60.64 40.51 0.24
C SER A 194 62.03 40.84 0.77
N GLN A 195 62.11 41.22 2.05
CA GLN A 195 63.39 41.54 2.71
C GLN A 195 64.26 40.30 2.93
N LEU A 196 63.65 39.14 3.21
CA LEU A 196 64.39 37.88 3.32
C LEU A 196 65.08 37.55 2.00
N VAL A 197 64.36 37.61 0.88
CA VAL A 197 64.92 37.41 -0.46
C VAL A 197 66.02 38.44 -0.75
N ALA A 198 65.77 39.72 -0.45
CA ALA A 198 66.72 40.81 -0.69
C ALA A 198 67.98 40.74 0.18
N SER A 199 67.96 39.98 1.28
CA SER A 199 69.10 39.82 2.20
C SER A 199 70.07 38.71 1.80
N LEU A 200 69.63 37.72 1.00
CA LEU A 200 70.47 36.61 0.59
C LEU A 200 71.50 37.05 -0.46
N ARG A 201 72.73 36.57 -0.34
CA ARG A 201 73.83 36.80 -1.29
C ARG A 201 74.56 35.48 -1.59
N GLY A 202 75.38 35.49 -2.64
CA GLY A 202 76.17 34.31 -3.04
C GLY A 202 75.31 33.09 -3.35
N SER A 203 75.80 31.90 -2.99
CA SER A 203 75.12 30.62 -3.24
C SER A 203 73.71 30.53 -2.65
N ALA A 204 73.42 31.26 -1.55
CA ALA A 204 72.07 31.30 -0.97
C ALA A 204 71.06 32.04 -1.87
N ALA A 205 71.51 33.05 -2.63
CA ALA A 205 70.67 33.74 -3.60
C ALA A 205 70.49 32.94 -4.90
N GLU A 206 71.47 32.11 -5.26
CA GLU A 206 71.39 31.23 -6.44
C GLU A 206 70.34 30.13 -6.27
N VAL A 207 70.26 29.51 -5.09
CA VAL A 207 69.22 28.51 -4.79
C VAL A 207 67.80 29.07 -4.99
N LEU A 208 67.55 30.32 -4.58
CA LEU A 208 66.24 30.95 -4.83
C LEU A 208 65.96 31.22 -6.32
N LYS A 209 67.00 31.52 -7.12
CA LYS A 209 66.84 31.66 -8.58
C LYS A 209 66.53 30.32 -9.24
N GLU A 210 67.14 29.23 -8.76
CA GLU A 210 66.86 27.87 -9.22
C GLU A 210 65.38 27.48 -9.02
N PHE A 211 64.78 27.83 -7.88
CA PHE A 211 63.36 27.59 -7.63
C PHE A 211 62.41 28.42 -8.52
N GLN A 212 62.79 29.64 -8.93
CA GLN A 212 61.97 30.42 -9.89
C GLN A 212 62.07 29.91 -11.33
N LEU A 213 63.19 29.28 -11.72
CA LEU A 213 63.37 28.69 -13.05
C LEU A 213 62.58 27.38 -13.23
N ILE A 214 62.44 26.58 -12.17
CA ILE A 214 61.71 25.30 -12.23
C ILE A 214 60.18 25.51 -12.40
N SER A 215 59.65 26.67 -12.00
CA SER A 215 58.21 26.99 -12.14
C SER A 215 57.76 27.32 -13.57
N TRP A 216 58.67 27.42 -14.55
CA TRP A 216 58.33 27.65 -15.97
C TRP A 216 58.62 26.43 -16.87
N GLN A 217 58.92 25.27 -16.28
CA GLN A 217 59.21 24.05 -17.04
C GLN A 217 58.47 22.79 -16.54
N ILE A 218 57.37 22.96 -15.81
CA ILE A 218 56.33 21.93 -15.59
C ILE A 218 54.98 22.51 -15.99
#